data_AF-A0A956KVH7-F1
#
_entry.id   AF-A0A956KVH7-F1
#
_cell.length_a   1.000
_cell.length_b   1.000
_cell.length_c   1.000
_cell.angle_alpha   90.00
_cell.angle_beta   90.00
_cell.angle_gamma   90.00
#
_symmetry.space_group_name_H-M   'P 1'
#
loop_
_entity.id
_entity.type
_entity.pdbx_description
1 polymer ?
#
loop_
_entity_poly.entity_id
_entity_poly.type
_entity_poly.pdbx_seq_one_letter_code
_entity_poly.pdbx_strand_id
1 'polypeptide(L)'
;MKWMAHDGVPGRAPDCLLASLRAAWTLGVEVLVVDLVLTADDRVIVASPALLQRIGAACPPSTPPLGELRRHDPGRGFVGRFQTPAGVVQGADEPWIRHGNQPQWTLATLDELLAELGDRCPLVLCPCEPSDARRAEVLAHVEQHLARHRVTMPLGVLVPLHEAATATAACPSAQPLADLRGRLERQTLERAEAAGLAAVVRLADIDAADPSILAGSPADSPADSGLTLPGAGALIVLSDPDRPTTADDVPVLASLDRVWGVAPSDLLDPAVRPPPRRPLFKDALTDSRLDRNHWVAAPSRRVPDTRWTSGERGFEIDIVAGGSYSGAGLVLRWPIRGDFCADVDFELEQPVAAATLELCAINVNPGYFARTMDDMQQEHPCFDVHGGSPYVGTERDEHDGFRAICSRGSTILTPGQQNVYNDYGRDVGDREGTAGSLRLIRRGSCWSSWYRDHDNPDWMSCGSLVNESMNAEVWLRMAAKHWSKQGHEPPANRFWFRNFSVSLR
;
A
#
# COMPACT_ATOMS: atom_id res chain seq x y z
N MET A 1 -14.38 -0.10 -13.02
CA MET A 1 -13.53 1.02 -12.57
C MET A 1 -12.23 0.46 -12.03
N LYS A 2 -11.09 0.84 -12.61
CA LYS A 2 -9.76 0.50 -12.09
C LYS A 2 -9.14 1.71 -11.40
N TRP A 3 -8.41 1.48 -10.31
CA TRP A 3 -7.70 2.56 -9.60
C TRP A 3 -6.26 2.66 -10.07
N MET A 4 -5.86 3.85 -10.53
CA MET A 4 -4.50 4.13 -10.95
C MET A 4 -3.92 5.21 -10.04
N ALA A 5 -2.65 5.07 -9.64
CA ALA A 5 -1.95 6.09 -8.89
C ALA A 5 -0.78 6.61 -9.72
N HIS A 6 -0.81 7.92 -9.98
CA HIS A 6 0.29 8.60 -10.64
C HIS A 6 1.32 9.02 -9.61
N ASP A 7 2.55 8.56 -9.79
CA ASP A 7 3.71 8.85 -8.96
C ASP A 7 3.55 8.45 -7.48
N GLY A 8 2.60 7.56 -7.19
CA GLY A 8 2.38 6.97 -5.87
C GLY A 8 1.29 7.65 -5.05
N VAL A 9 1.53 7.82 -3.75
CA VAL A 9 0.62 8.44 -2.78
C VAL A 9 1.37 9.56 -2.05
N PRO A 10 1.38 10.81 -2.56
CA PRO A 10 2.11 11.92 -1.96
C PRO A 10 1.63 12.31 -0.55
N GLY A 11 0.49 11.78 -0.07
CA GLY A 11 0.11 11.86 1.34
C GLY A 11 0.92 10.97 2.28
N ARG A 12 1.61 9.94 1.75
CA ARG A 12 2.33 8.91 2.52
C ARG A 12 3.85 8.97 2.36
N ALA A 13 4.34 9.28 1.17
CA ALA A 13 5.76 9.49 0.88
C ALA A 13 5.89 10.46 -0.31
N PRO A 14 7.02 11.15 -0.50
CA PRO A 14 7.20 12.04 -1.65
C PRO A 14 6.89 11.33 -2.97
N ASP A 15 6.22 12.03 -3.89
CA ASP A 15 5.90 11.58 -5.25
C ASP A 15 7.12 11.05 -6.02
N CYS A 16 6.87 10.13 -6.94
CA CYS A 16 7.82 9.39 -7.79
C CYS A 16 8.81 8.49 -7.02
N LEU A 17 8.81 8.49 -5.69
CA LEU A 17 9.69 7.62 -4.93
C LEU A 17 9.12 6.21 -4.85
N LEU A 18 10.02 5.21 -4.81
CA LEU A 18 9.65 3.81 -4.61
C LEU A 18 8.85 3.62 -3.31
N ALA A 19 9.18 4.40 -2.28
CA ALA A 19 8.37 4.72 -1.10
C ALA A 19 6.85 4.83 -1.38
N SER A 20 6.54 5.79 -2.23
CA SER A 20 5.21 6.25 -2.57
C SER A 20 4.50 5.29 -3.52
N LEU A 21 5.24 4.70 -4.46
CA LEU A 21 4.74 3.69 -5.39
C LEU A 21 4.37 2.38 -4.68
N ARG A 22 5.23 1.91 -3.76
CA ARG A 22 4.91 0.80 -2.87
C ARG A 22 3.65 1.11 -2.08
N ALA A 23 3.57 2.31 -1.48
CA ALA A 23 2.39 2.74 -0.73
C ALA A 23 1.11 2.66 -1.58
N ALA A 24 1.13 3.19 -2.81
CA ALA A 24 0.00 3.09 -3.75
C ALA A 24 -0.39 1.64 -4.01
N TRP A 25 0.57 0.81 -4.42
CA TRP A 25 0.32 -0.60 -4.71
C TRP A 25 -0.25 -1.33 -3.49
N THR A 26 0.31 -1.11 -2.31
CA THR A 26 -0.19 -1.67 -1.04
C THR A 26 -1.58 -1.19 -0.67
N LEU A 27 -1.95 0.03 -1.08
CA LEU A 27 -3.30 0.55 -0.90
C LEU A 27 -4.34 -0.13 -1.82
N GLY A 28 -3.91 -1.06 -2.68
CA GLY A 28 -4.78 -1.80 -3.58
C GLY A 28 -4.96 -1.11 -4.93
N VAL A 29 -4.15 -0.10 -5.24
CA VAL A 29 -4.06 0.46 -6.59
C VAL A 29 -3.71 -0.67 -7.57
N GLU A 30 -4.41 -0.67 -8.70
CA GLU A 30 -4.31 -1.71 -9.72
C GLU A 30 -3.30 -1.37 -10.80
N VAL A 31 -2.99 -0.08 -11.01
CA VAL A 31 -1.97 0.36 -11.96
C VAL A 31 -1.17 1.53 -11.39
N LEU A 32 0.15 1.49 -11.54
CA LEU A 32 1.00 2.62 -11.21
C LEU A 32 1.37 3.36 -12.48
N VAL A 33 1.06 4.65 -12.53
CA VAL A 33 1.55 5.55 -13.57
C VAL A 33 2.81 6.21 -13.04
N VAL A 34 3.90 6.20 -13.80
CA VAL A 34 5.21 6.69 -13.35
C VAL A 34 5.88 7.54 -14.40
N ASP A 35 6.33 8.71 -13.98
CA ASP A 35 7.13 9.61 -14.82
C ASP A 35 8.58 9.12 -14.94
N LEU A 36 9.10 9.14 -16.17
CA LEU A 36 10.45 8.71 -16.51
C LEU A 36 11.27 9.86 -17.12
N VAL A 37 12.50 10.00 -16.64
CA VAL A 37 13.47 10.99 -17.13
C VAL A 37 14.80 10.31 -17.45
N LEU A 38 15.46 10.75 -18.53
CA LEU A 38 16.82 10.31 -18.90
C LEU A 38 17.86 11.28 -18.35
N THR A 39 18.77 10.77 -17.53
CA THR A 39 19.90 11.55 -16.99
C THR A 39 21.00 11.76 -18.03
N ALA A 40 21.92 12.69 -17.76
CA ALA A 40 23.10 12.94 -18.62
C ALA A 40 24.11 11.77 -18.68
N ASP A 41 24.00 10.79 -17.78
CA ASP A 41 24.79 9.55 -17.79
C ASP A 41 23.99 8.33 -18.29
N ASP A 42 22.99 8.57 -19.14
CA ASP A 42 22.17 7.56 -19.83
C ASP A 42 21.48 6.58 -18.87
N ARG A 43 20.96 7.10 -17.74
CA ARG A 43 20.14 6.34 -16.80
C ARG A 43 18.70 6.81 -16.85
N VAL A 44 17.77 5.88 -16.95
CA VAL A 44 16.34 6.17 -16.79
C VAL A 44 15.98 6.14 -15.32
N ILE A 45 15.47 7.26 -14.81
CA ILE A 45 15.04 7.44 -13.43
C ILE A 45 13.53 7.63 -13.35
N VAL A 46 12.96 7.27 -12.20
CA VAL A 46 11.57 7.52 -11.86
C VAL A 46 11.50 8.90 -11.21
N ALA A 47 11.08 9.91 -11.98
CA ALA A 47 11.01 11.29 -11.51
C ALA A 47 10.12 12.12 -12.44
N SER A 48 9.28 12.96 -11.85
CA SER A 48 8.56 14.01 -12.56
C SER A 48 9.42 15.28 -12.69
N PRO A 49 9.16 16.14 -13.69
CA PRO A 49 9.77 17.46 -13.76
C PRO A 49 9.54 18.30 -12.50
N ALA A 50 8.37 18.16 -11.87
CA ALA A 50 8.02 18.86 -10.62
C ALA A 50 8.92 18.40 -9.45
N LEU A 51 9.19 17.09 -9.35
CA LEU A 51 10.12 16.56 -8.35
C LEU A 51 11.53 17.10 -8.56
N LEU A 52 12.03 17.08 -9.81
CA LEU A 52 13.38 17.59 -10.14
C LEU A 52 13.51 19.08 -9.80
N GLN A 53 12.49 19.89 -10.13
CA GLN A 53 12.45 21.30 -9.75
C GLN A 53 12.46 21.48 -8.24
N ARG A 54 11.69 20.67 -7.49
CA ARG A 54 11.60 20.74 -6.02
C ARG A 54 12.94 20.48 -5.35
N ILE A 55 13.75 19.57 -5.88
CA ILE A 55 15.09 19.29 -5.34
C ILE A 55 16.17 20.26 -5.85
N GLY A 56 15.80 21.23 -6.69
CA GLY A 56 16.72 22.21 -7.28
C GLY A 56 17.61 21.64 -8.39
N ALA A 57 17.21 20.51 -8.98
CA ALA A 57 17.91 19.92 -10.12
C ALA A 57 17.43 20.54 -11.44
N ALA A 58 18.29 20.53 -12.45
CA ALA A 58 17.88 20.91 -13.80
C ALA A 58 16.90 19.87 -14.37
N CYS A 59 15.84 20.35 -15.00
CA CYS A 59 14.85 19.53 -15.69
C CYS A 59 15.37 19.11 -17.09
N PRO A 60 14.72 18.12 -17.73
CA PRO A 60 14.99 17.75 -19.11
C PRO A 60 15.02 18.97 -20.04
N PRO A 61 15.91 18.96 -21.06
CA PRO A 61 16.77 17.84 -21.48
C PRO A 61 18.10 17.79 -20.73
N SER A 62 18.36 18.74 -19.82
CA SER A 62 19.65 18.94 -19.14
C SER A 62 19.70 18.27 -17.76
N THR A 63 19.09 17.10 -17.61
CA THR A 63 19.02 16.42 -16.31
C THR A 63 20.40 15.93 -15.88
N PRO A 64 20.89 16.29 -14.67
CA PRO A 64 22.22 15.88 -14.20
C PRO A 64 22.43 14.36 -14.11
N PRO A 65 23.67 13.87 -14.04
CA PRO A 65 23.96 12.46 -13.80
C PRO A 65 23.31 11.94 -12.51
N LEU A 66 22.91 10.65 -12.50
CA LEU A 66 22.23 10.04 -11.34
C LEU A 66 23.00 10.20 -10.03
N GLY A 67 24.33 10.08 -10.08
CA GLY A 67 25.19 10.21 -8.90
C GLY A 67 25.18 11.62 -8.27
N GLU A 68 24.87 12.65 -9.05
CA GLU A 68 24.66 14.01 -8.55
C GLU A 68 23.27 14.15 -7.96
N LEU A 69 22.24 13.71 -8.70
CA LEU A 69 20.85 13.75 -8.24
C LEU A 69 20.63 13.03 -6.91
N ARG A 70 21.27 11.88 -6.68
CA ARG A 70 21.19 11.11 -5.42
C ARG A 70 21.84 11.79 -4.21
N ARG A 71 22.56 12.90 -4.39
CA ARG A 71 23.05 13.73 -3.28
C ARG A 71 21.94 14.64 -2.73
N HIS A 72 20.88 14.84 -3.49
CA HIS A 72 19.69 15.53 -3.02
C HIS A 72 18.80 14.54 -2.26
N ASP A 73 18.18 15.02 -1.19
CA ASP A 73 17.13 14.29 -0.49
C ASP A 73 15.76 14.76 -1.03
N PRO A 74 15.09 13.98 -1.90
CA PRO A 74 13.79 14.33 -2.46
C PRO A 74 12.66 14.39 -1.43
N GLY A 75 12.87 13.85 -0.23
CA GLY A 75 11.96 13.98 0.89
C GLY A 75 12.29 15.13 1.83
N ARG A 76 13.35 15.91 1.56
CA ARG A 76 13.67 17.09 2.38
C ARG A 76 12.50 18.08 2.36
N GLY A 77 11.95 18.37 3.54
CA GLY A 77 10.80 19.27 3.68
C GLY A 77 9.46 18.60 3.37
N PHE A 78 9.43 17.30 3.07
CA PHE A 78 8.19 16.55 3.00
C PHE A 78 7.56 16.45 4.40
N VAL A 79 6.39 17.05 4.54
CA VAL A 79 5.54 16.90 5.71
C VAL A 79 4.34 16.09 5.25
N GLY A 80 4.26 14.82 5.64
CA GLY A 80 3.12 13.97 5.33
C GLY A 80 1.82 14.70 5.72
N ARG A 81 0.95 14.96 4.74
CA ARG A 81 -0.34 15.61 4.97
C ARG A 81 -1.37 14.54 5.26
N PHE A 82 -1.87 14.51 6.49
CA PHE A 82 -2.97 13.67 6.88
C PHE A 82 -4.17 14.55 7.22
N GLN A 83 -5.29 14.30 6.55
CA GLN A 83 -6.58 14.77 7.03
C GLN A 83 -6.99 13.86 8.19
N THR A 84 -7.14 14.43 9.37
CA THR A 84 -7.96 13.82 10.42
C THR A 84 -9.37 14.38 10.29
N PRO A 85 -10.40 13.75 10.91
CA PRO A 85 -11.73 14.34 11.01
C PRO A 85 -11.73 15.75 11.64
N ALA A 86 -10.71 16.10 12.42
CA ALA A 86 -10.53 17.42 13.04
C ALA A 86 -9.78 18.45 12.16
N GLY A 87 -9.43 18.09 10.91
CA GLY A 87 -8.74 18.97 9.96
C GLY A 87 -7.40 18.40 9.45
N VAL A 88 -6.71 19.17 8.61
CA VAL A 88 -5.35 18.80 8.14
C VAL A 88 -4.38 19.01 9.30
N VAL A 89 -3.91 17.92 9.90
CA VAL A 89 -2.78 18.00 10.83
C VAL A 89 -1.51 17.93 9.99
N GLN A 90 -0.83 19.08 9.82
CA GLN A 90 0.55 19.06 9.36
C GLN A 90 1.37 18.30 10.40
N GLY A 91 2.03 17.21 9.98
CA GLY A 91 2.91 16.42 10.85
C GLY A 91 4.16 17.14 11.34
N ALA A 92 4.20 18.47 11.42
CA ALA A 92 5.38 19.25 11.81
C ALA A 92 5.80 19.04 13.28
N ASP A 93 4.90 18.53 14.13
CA ASP A 93 5.14 18.36 15.57
C ASP A 93 5.26 16.90 16.03
N GLU A 94 5.60 15.98 15.12
CA GLU A 94 5.82 14.59 15.53
C GLU A 94 7.23 14.37 16.13
N PRO A 95 7.34 13.72 17.30
CA PRO A 95 8.61 13.55 18.01
C PRO A 95 9.69 12.85 17.19
N TRP A 96 9.32 11.92 16.30
CA TRP A 96 10.26 11.16 15.46
C TRP A 96 10.91 11.99 14.35
N ILE A 97 10.24 13.02 13.84
CA ILE A 97 10.83 13.97 12.88
C ILE A 97 11.95 14.79 13.55
N ARG A 98 11.82 15.06 14.86
CA ARG A 98 12.85 15.78 15.63
C ARG A 98 14.07 14.92 16.00
N HIS A 99 13.96 13.59 15.94
CA HIS A 99 15.04 12.68 16.35
C HIS A 99 16.02 12.27 15.24
N GLY A 100 15.97 12.91 14.06
CA GLY A 100 17.00 12.71 13.02
C GLY A 100 16.95 11.36 12.30
N ASN A 101 15.90 10.54 12.54
CA ASN A 101 15.70 9.22 11.92
C ASN A 101 14.83 9.28 10.66
N GLN A 102 14.76 10.40 9.95
CA GLN A 102 14.12 10.39 8.65
C GLN A 102 14.95 9.51 7.70
N PRO A 103 14.33 8.49 7.05
CA PRO A 103 15.05 7.72 6.04
C PRO A 103 15.54 8.69 4.97
N GLN A 104 16.81 8.60 4.61
CA GLN A 104 17.32 9.35 3.47
C GLN A 104 16.61 8.83 2.23
N TRP A 105 15.76 9.66 1.65
CA TRP A 105 15.07 9.31 0.43
C TRP A 105 16.03 9.40 -0.74
N THR A 106 15.88 8.54 -1.73
CA THR A 106 16.70 8.53 -2.93
C THR A 106 15.82 8.34 -4.16
N LEU A 107 16.21 8.95 -5.28
CA LEU A 107 15.55 8.72 -6.56
C LEU A 107 15.79 7.27 -7.01
N ALA A 108 14.71 6.63 -7.43
CA ALA A 108 14.74 5.29 -7.99
C ALA A 108 15.11 5.34 -9.48
N THR A 109 15.86 4.35 -9.92
CA THR A 109 16.04 4.02 -11.34
C THR A 109 14.88 3.18 -11.84
N LEU A 110 14.69 3.12 -13.16
CA LEU A 110 13.76 2.16 -13.75
C LEU A 110 14.11 0.72 -13.38
N ASP A 111 15.41 0.39 -13.28
CA ASP A 111 15.87 -0.95 -12.89
C ASP A 111 15.39 -1.34 -11.49
N GLU A 112 15.51 -0.42 -10.52
CA GLU A 112 15.03 -0.62 -9.16
C GLU A 112 13.50 -0.71 -9.10
N LEU A 113 12.79 0.12 -9.88
CA LEU A 113 11.33 0.03 -9.98
C LEU A 113 10.87 -1.32 -10.53
N LEU A 114 11.49 -1.81 -11.60
CA LEU A 114 11.09 -3.08 -12.22
C LEU A 114 11.45 -4.29 -11.36
N ALA A 115 12.63 -4.28 -10.73
CA ALA A 115 13.02 -5.31 -9.75
C ALA A 115 12.02 -5.41 -8.58
N GLU A 116 11.44 -4.26 -8.20
CA GLU A 116 10.50 -4.14 -7.11
C GLU A 116 9.07 -4.50 -7.51
N LEU A 117 8.54 -3.84 -8.54
CA LEU A 117 7.11 -3.79 -8.85
C LEU A 117 6.78 -4.32 -10.25
N GLY A 118 7.78 -4.57 -11.10
CA GLY A 118 7.59 -4.90 -12.52
C GLY A 118 6.64 -6.08 -12.73
N ASP A 119 6.82 -7.17 -11.99
CA ASP A 119 5.94 -8.35 -12.05
C ASP A 119 4.81 -8.33 -11.01
N ARG A 120 4.69 -7.26 -10.22
CA ARG A 120 3.76 -7.19 -9.08
C ARG A 120 2.56 -6.30 -9.33
N CYS A 121 2.69 -5.35 -10.24
CA CYS A 121 1.67 -4.37 -10.57
C CYS A 121 1.80 -4.00 -12.04
N PRO A 122 0.70 -3.90 -12.80
CA PRO A 122 0.71 -3.19 -14.07
C PRO A 122 1.33 -1.80 -13.89
N LEU A 123 2.22 -1.45 -14.81
CA LEU A 123 2.89 -0.15 -14.83
C LEU A 123 2.49 0.59 -16.10
N VAL A 124 2.38 1.91 -15.97
CA VAL A 124 2.26 2.83 -17.09
C VAL A 124 3.43 3.79 -17.03
N LEU A 125 4.35 3.67 -18.00
CA LEU A 125 5.58 4.43 -18.04
C LEU A 125 5.41 5.69 -18.89
N CYS A 126 5.72 6.86 -18.35
CA CYS A 126 5.52 8.16 -18.99
C CYS A 126 6.86 8.87 -19.24
N PRO A 127 7.47 8.78 -20.44
CA PRO A 127 8.68 9.56 -20.75
C PRO A 127 8.41 11.07 -20.74
N CYS A 128 9.08 11.81 -19.87
CA CYS A 128 8.92 13.26 -19.69
C CYS A 128 9.90 14.10 -20.51
N GLU A 129 10.58 13.52 -21.49
CA GLU A 129 11.57 14.22 -22.30
C GLU A 129 10.91 15.23 -23.26
N PRO A 130 11.52 16.41 -23.46
CA PRO A 130 10.89 17.50 -24.22
C PRO A 130 10.92 17.23 -25.72
N SER A 131 11.89 16.48 -26.24
CA SER A 131 12.02 16.19 -27.67
C SER A 131 11.71 14.72 -27.99
N ASP A 132 11.18 14.48 -29.19
CA ASP A 132 10.91 13.12 -29.70
C ASP A 132 12.16 12.23 -29.71
N ALA A 133 13.32 12.78 -30.07
CA ALA A 133 14.56 12.01 -30.10
C ALA A 133 14.93 11.49 -28.70
N ARG A 134 14.82 12.35 -27.67
CA ARG A 134 15.09 11.96 -26.28
C ARG A 134 14.03 11.01 -25.73
N ARG A 135 12.75 11.21 -26.09
CA ARG A 135 11.68 10.25 -25.76
C ARG A 135 12.00 8.88 -26.34
N ALA A 136 12.44 8.80 -27.61
CA ALA A 136 12.83 7.54 -28.24
C ALA A 136 14.04 6.88 -27.55
N GLU A 137 15.00 7.66 -27.04
CA GLU A 137 16.10 7.13 -26.21
C GLU A 137 15.58 6.50 -24.91
N VAL A 138 14.69 7.18 -24.17
CA VAL A 138 14.04 6.62 -22.97
C VAL A 138 13.34 5.31 -23.29
N LEU A 139 12.58 5.26 -24.39
CA LEU A 139 11.86 4.06 -24.80
C LEU A 139 12.80 2.89 -25.13
N ALA A 140 13.91 3.14 -25.82
CA ALA A 140 14.91 2.13 -26.09
C ALA A 140 15.52 1.56 -24.80
N HIS A 141 15.77 2.42 -23.79
CA HIS A 141 16.21 1.96 -22.47
C HIS A 141 15.11 1.15 -21.76
N VAL A 142 13.86 1.61 -21.80
CA VAL A 142 12.71 0.90 -21.23
C VAL A 142 12.63 -0.52 -21.79
N GLU A 143 12.66 -0.69 -23.11
CA GLU A 143 12.66 -2.00 -23.77
C GLU A 143 13.79 -2.90 -23.24
N GLN A 144 15.01 -2.37 -23.15
CA GLN A 144 16.16 -3.11 -22.62
C GLN A 144 15.95 -3.55 -21.16
N HIS A 145 15.41 -2.69 -20.32
CA HIS A 145 15.15 -2.97 -18.91
C HIS A 145 14.04 -4.01 -18.75
N LEU A 146 12.95 -3.92 -19.51
CA LEU A 146 11.86 -4.90 -19.48
C LEU A 146 12.32 -6.29 -19.89
N ALA A 147 13.12 -6.38 -20.96
CA ALA A 147 13.70 -7.64 -21.40
C ALA A 147 14.62 -8.27 -20.34
N ARG A 148 15.37 -7.43 -19.60
CA ARG A 148 16.26 -7.87 -18.51
C ARG A 148 15.47 -8.43 -17.32
N HIS A 149 14.43 -7.72 -16.89
CA HIS A 149 13.61 -8.08 -15.73
C HIS A 149 12.57 -9.16 -16.03
N ARG A 150 12.38 -9.51 -17.31
CA ARG A 150 11.38 -10.50 -17.77
C ARG A 150 9.97 -10.14 -17.31
N VAL A 151 9.65 -8.86 -17.35
CA VAL A 151 8.35 -8.35 -16.90
C VAL A 151 7.25 -9.02 -17.72
N THR A 152 6.41 -9.79 -17.04
CA THR A 152 5.30 -10.56 -17.64
C THR A 152 3.96 -9.86 -17.50
N MET A 153 3.88 -8.87 -16.61
CA MET A 153 2.67 -8.08 -16.39
C MET A 153 2.43 -7.11 -17.54
N PRO A 154 1.14 -6.74 -17.81
CA PRO A 154 0.83 -5.75 -18.83
C PRO A 154 1.50 -4.42 -18.49
N LEU A 155 2.16 -3.87 -19.51
CA LEU A 155 2.83 -2.60 -19.45
C LEU A 155 2.20 -1.66 -20.46
N GLY A 156 1.71 -0.51 -19.98
CA GLY A 156 1.39 0.62 -20.84
C GLY A 156 2.59 1.56 -20.93
N VAL A 157 2.77 2.21 -22.08
CA VAL A 157 3.68 3.35 -22.21
C VAL A 157 2.84 4.53 -22.70
N LEU A 158 2.72 5.56 -21.88
CA LEU A 158 2.03 6.79 -22.26
C LEU A 158 3.05 7.80 -22.76
N VAL A 159 2.87 8.27 -23.99
CA VAL A 159 3.65 9.39 -24.54
C VAL A 159 2.80 10.65 -24.42
N PRO A 160 3.10 11.58 -23.49
CA PRO A 160 2.29 12.78 -23.31
C PRO A 160 2.30 13.65 -24.57
N LEU A 161 1.11 13.93 -25.11
CA LEU A 161 0.87 14.79 -26.29
C LEU A 161 0.96 16.28 -25.93
N HIS A 162 2.00 16.72 -25.23
CA HIS A 162 2.11 18.14 -24.86
C HIS A 162 2.36 19.05 -26.08
N GLU A 163 2.79 18.49 -27.22
CA GLU A 163 3.04 19.25 -28.46
C GLU A 163 1.82 19.35 -29.39
N ALA A 164 0.75 18.57 -29.18
CA ALA A 164 -0.44 18.66 -30.02
C ALA A 164 -1.16 20.01 -29.83
N ALA A 165 -1.21 20.53 -28.60
CA ALA A 165 -1.88 21.80 -28.32
C ALA A 165 -1.13 23.01 -28.92
N THR A 166 0.19 23.02 -28.91
CA THR A 166 1.03 24.09 -29.47
C THR A 166 1.15 24.02 -30.99
N ALA A 167 1.15 22.81 -31.58
CA ALA A 167 1.16 22.64 -33.04
C ALA A 167 -0.17 23.03 -33.71
N THR A 168 -1.30 22.84 -33.02
CA THR A 168 -2.63 23.23 -33.50
C THR A 168 -2.77 24.76 -33.60
N ALA A 169 -2.04 25.52 -32.77
CA ALA A 169 -2.03 26.98 -32.81
C ALA A 169 -1.14 27.56 -33.93
N ALA A 170 -0.22 26.77 -34.51
CA ALA A 170 0.84 27.26 -35.41
C ALA A 170 0.76 26.77 -36.86
N CYS A 171 -0.11 25.80 -37.19
CA CYS A 171 -0.19 25.21 -38.54
C CYS A 171 -1.62 25.22 -39.10
N PRO A 172 -1.97 26.14 -40.03
CA PRO A 172 -3.34 26.26 -40.56
C PRO A 172 -3.78 25.14 -41.51
N SER A 173 -2.92 24.19 -41.87
CA SER A 173 -3.25 23.08 -42.77
C SER A 173 -2.88 21.73 -42.15
N ALA A 174 -3.89 20.88 -41.92
CA ALA A 174 -3.79 19.59 -41.24
C ALA A 174 -2.96 18.50 -41.98
N GLN A 175 -2.59 18.72 -43.25
CA GLN A 175 -2.01 17.68 -44.11
C GLN A 175 -0.58 17.22 -43.75
N PRO A 176 0.40 18.11 -43.48
CA PRO A 176 1.78 17.70 -43.20
C PRO A 176 1.94 17.00 -41.84
N LEU A 177 1.03 17.30 -40.91
CA LEU A 177 0.95 16.66 -39.59
C LEU A 177 0.46 15.21 -39.70
N ALA A 178 -0.50 14.92 -40.58
CA ALA A 178 -1.00 13.56 -40.80
C ALA A 178 0.08 12.62 -41.38
N ASP A 179 0.93 13.11 -42.29
CA ASP A 179 2.01 12.34 -42.92
C ASP A 179 3.23 12.11 -42.01
N LEU A 180 3.53 13.06 -41.11
CA LEU A 180 4.57 12.88 -40.09
C LEU A 180 4.09 11.91 -39.00
N ARG A 181 2.84 12.08 -38.56
CA ARG A 181 2.11 11.21 -37.63
C ARG A 181 2.05 9.77 -38.14
N GLY A 182 1.61 9.53 -39.37
CA GLY A 182 1.50 8.19 -39.97
C GLY A 182 2.82 7.44 -40.23
N ARG A 183 3.98 8.11 -40.15
CA ARG A 183 5.31 7.48 -40.28
C ARG A 183 5.91 7.12 -38.92
N LEU A 184 5.76 8.00 -37.93
CA LEU A 184 6.19 7.76 -36.55
C LEU A 184 5.33 6.67 -35.89
N GLU A 185 4.02 6.66 -36.17
CA GLU A 185 3.07 5.63 -35.72
C GLU A 185 3.43 4.22 -36.20
N ARG A 186 3.89 4.08 -37.45
CA ARG A 186 4.24 2.77 -38.02
C ARG A 186 5.54 2.20 -37.47
N GLN A 187 6.60 3.02 -37.40
CA GLN A 187 7.91 2.56 -36.93
C GLN A 187 7.92 2.19 -35.44
N THR A 188 7.11 2.86 -34.63
CA THR A 188 7.05 2.61 -33.18
C THR A 188 6.24 1.34 -32.89
N LEU A 189 5.13 1.14 -33.59
CA LEU A 189 4.28 -0.05 -33.46
C LEU A 189 4.99 -1.33 -33.97
N GLU A 190 5.63 -1.25 -35.14
CA GLU A 190 6.37 -2.39 -35.72
C GLU A 190 7.53 -2.85 -34.82
N ARG A 191 8.19 -1.92 -34.09
CA ARG A 191 9.26 -2.25 -33.14
C ARG A 191 8.73 -2.87 -31.84
N ALA A 192 7.64 -2.32 -31.30
CA ALA A 192 7.03 -2.83 -30.07
C ALA A 192 6.40 -4.22 -30.26
N GLU A 193 5.76 -4.46 -31.40
CA GLU A 193 5.24 -5.78 -31.79
C GLU A 193 6.36 -6.79 -32.03
N ALA A 194 7.46 -6.38 -32.70
CA ALA A 194 8.64 -7.23 -32.88
C ALA A 194 9.34 -7.57 -31.55
N ALA A 195 9.20 -6.74 -30.51
CA ALA A 195 9.71 -6.97 -29.16
C ALA A 195 8.78 -7.80 -28.27
N GLY A 196 7.57 -8.14 -28.73
CA GLY A 196 6.61 -8.95 -27.96
C GLY A 196 5.94 -8.22 -26.79
N LEU A 197 5.88 -6.88 -26.82
CA LEU A 197 5.21 -6.09 -25.78
C LEU A 197 3.68 -6.17 -25.95
N ALA A 198 2.97 -6.49 -24.87
CA ALA A 198 1.57 -6.92 -24.94
C ALA A 198 0.53 -5.83 -25.24
N ALA A 199 0.85 -4.53 -25.14
CA ALA A 199 0.00 -3.43 -25.62
C ALA A 199 0.75 -2.09 -25.54
N VAL A 200 1.09 -1.47 -26.67
CA VAL A 200 1.39 -0.02 -26.70
C VAL A 200 0.08 0.68 -27.01
N VAL A 201 -0.55 1.29 -26.01
CA VAL A 201 -1.79 2.03 -26.26
C VAL A 201 -1.49 3.47 -26.61
N ARG A 202 -1.94 3.85 -27.81
CA ARG A 202 -1.90 5.21 -28.31
C ARG A 202 -2.92 6.03 -27.53
N LEU A 203 -2.53 7.21 -27.03
CA LEU A 203 -3.52 8.26 -26.73
C LEU A 203 -4.21 8.79 -28.00
N ALA A 204 -3.77 8.36 -29.19
CA ALA A 204 -4.23 8.81 -30.51
C ALA A 204 -5.24 7.88 -31.21
N ASP A 205 -5.61 6.73 -30.62
CA ASP A 205 -6.76 5.92 -31.07
C ASP A 205 -8.09 6.41 -30.47
N ILE A 206 -8.01 7.53 -29.75
CA ILE A 206 -9.13 8.31 -29.26
C ILE A 206 -9.38 9.40 -30.30
N ASP A 207 -10.55 9.35 -30.95
CA ASP A 207 -10.92 10.27 -32.01
C ASP A 207 -10.87 11.73 -31.50
N ALA A 208 -10.00 12.55 -32.09
CA ALA A 208 -9.89 13.97 -31.76
C ALA A 208 -11.15 14.77 -32.17
N ALA A 209 -12.09 14.15 -32.88
CA ALA A 209 -13.41 14.71 -33.15
C ALA A 209 -14.44 14.44 -32.04
N ASP A 210 -14.11 13.65 -31.02
CA ASP A 210 -15.00 13.40 -29.88
C ASP A 210 -14.80 14.49 -28.80
N PRO A 211 -15.80 15.36 -28.55
CA PRO A 211 -15.71 16.45 -27.57
C PRO A 211 -15.68 15.96 -26.10
N SER A 212 -15.65 14.66 -25.86
CA SER A 212 -15.75 14.03 -24.54
C SER A 212 -14.43 13.89 -23.76
N ILE A 213 -13.30 14.47 -24.19
CA ILE A 213 -12.02 14.27 -23.49
C ILE A 213 -11.24 15.57 -23.32
N LEU A 214 -11.11 16.01 -22.06
CA LEU A 214 -10.27 17.14 -21.65
C LEU A 214 -9.11 16.64 -20.79
N ALA A 215 -7.88 16.94 -21.19
CA ALA A 215 -6.71 16.90 -20.32
C ALA A 215 -6.64 18.25 -19.58
N GLY A 216 -7.00 18.28 -18.31
CA GLY A 216 -6.94 19.49 -17.47
C GLY A 216 -5.55 19.70 -16.88
N SER A 217 -5.02 20.92 -17.00
CA SER A 217 -3.89 21.39 -16.17
C SER A 217 -4.44 21.88 -14.82
N PRO A 218 -3.73 21.69 -13.69
CA PRO A 218 -4.18 22.17 -12.40
C PRO A 218 -4.08 23.70 -12.36
N ALA A 219 -5.23 24.39 -12.34
CA ALA A 219 -5.31 25.80 -11.98
C ALA A 219 -6.57 26.08 -11.14
N ASP A 220 -6.31 26.39 -9.86
CA ASP A 220 -7.13 27.12 -8.87
C ASP A 220 -8.55 26.64 -8.44
N SER A 221 -8.62 26.11 -7.19
CA SER A 221 -9.71 26.21 -6.16
C SER A 221 -10.98 25.33 -6.33
N PRO A 222 -11.90 25.12 -5.34
CA PRO A 222 -11.91 25.30 -3.87
C PRO A 222 -12.17 24.00 -3.04
N ALA A 223 -11.98 24.08 -1.72
CA ALA A 223 -12.17 22.99 -0.76
C ALA A 223 -13.65 22.78 -0.35
N ASP A 224 -14.34 21.72 -0.81
CA ASP A 224 -15.50 21.13 -0.10
C ASP A 224 -16.10 19.87 -0.80
N SER A 225 -15.38 18.75 -0.82
CA SER A 225 -16.03 17.44 -1.08
C SER A 225 -15.44 16.36 -0.17
N GLY A 226 -16.24 15.90 0.78
CA GLY A 226 -15.87 15.03 1.90
C GLY A 226 -15.53 13.57 1.57
N LEU A 227 -14.89 13.31 0.43
CA LEU A 227 -14.37 12.00 0.02
C LEU A 227 -12.98 12.20 -0.61
N THR A 228 -11.98 12.55 0.20
CA THR A 228 -10.61 12.83 -0.28
C THR A 228 -9.57 11.98 0.44
N LEU A 229 -8.96 11.02 -0.25
CA LEU A 229 -7.62 10.51 0.11
C LEU A 229 -6.58 11.58 -0.27
N PRO A 230 -5.97 12.35 0.63
CA PRO A 230 -5.12 13.49 0.25
C PRO A 230 -4.00 13.08 -0.71
N GLY A 231 -4.00 13.63 -1.93
CA GLY A 231 -2.87 13.53 -2.87
C GLY A 231 -2.90 12.42 -3.92
N ALA A 232 -3.89 11.52 -3.94
CA ALA A 232 -4.02 10.59 -5.07
C ALA A 232 -4.79 11.26 -6.23
N GLY A 233 -4.12 11.52 -7.35
CA GLY A 233 -4.79 11.69 -8.64
C GLY A 233 -5.31 10.32 -9.11
N ALA A 234 -6.56 10.22 -9.53
CA ALA A 234 -7.14 9.03 -10.15
C ALA A 234 -7.20 9.22 -11.66
N LEU A 235 -6.57 8.34 -12.45
CA LEU A 235 -6.95 8.19 -13.85
C LEU A 235 -8.25 7.38 -13.87
N ILE A 236 -9.34 7.93 -14.42
CA ILE A 236 -10.61 7.21 -14.47
C ILE A 236 -10.62 6.35 -15.73
N VAL A 237 -10.47 5.03 -15.55
CA VAL A 237 -10.70 4.05 -16.61
C VAL A 237 -12.19 3.75 -16.69
N LEU A 238 -12.87 4.44 -17.59
CA LEU A 238 -14.30 4.29 -17.83
C LEU A 238 -14.54 2.96 -18.56
N SER A 239 -15.11 2.01 -17.82
CA SER A 239 -15.20 0.60 -18.19
C SER A 239 -16.56 0.03 -17.78
N ASP A 240 -17.63 0.75 -18.11
CA ASP A 240 -18.96 0.15 -18.09
C ASP A 240 -19.42 -0.13 -19.54
N PRO A 241 -19.36 -1.39 -20.00
CA PRO A 241 -19.86 -1.75 -21.33
C PRO A 241 -21.37 -1.58 -21.46
N ASP A 242 -22.12 -1.54 -20.34
CA ASP A 242 -23.57 -1.37 -20.32
C ASP A 242 -23.99 0.10 -20.18
N ARG A 243 -23.04 1.00 -19.85
CA ARG A 243 -23.23 2.46 -19.84
C ARG A 243 -21.95 3.16 -20.32
N PRO A 244 -21.75 3.31 -21.64
CA PRO A 244 -20.64 4.10 -22.16
C PRO A 244 -20.69 5.52 -21.59
N THR A 245 -19.52 6.07 -21.27
CA THR A 245 -19.40 7.47 -20.87
C THR A 245 -19.89 8.35 -21.99
N THR A 246 -20.77 9.28 -21.64
CA THR A 246 -21.32 10.26 -22.57
C THR A 246 -20.54 11.56 -22.48
N ALA A 247 -20.63 12.41 -23.52
CA ALA A 247 -20.01 13.74 -23.50
C ALA A 247 -20.48 14.61 -22.30
N ASP A 248 -21.65 14.31 -21.72
CA ASP A 248 -22.20 15.03 -20.56
C ASP A 248 -21.57 14.61 -19.23
N ASP A 249 -20.99 13.41 -19.13
CA ASP A 249 -20.31 12.94 -17.91
C ASP A 249 -18.94 13.63 -17.74
N VAL A 250 -18.39 14.19 -18.81
CA VAL A 250 -16.99 14.65 -18.91
C VAL A 250 -16.74 15.95 -18.15
N PRO A 251 -17.58 16.99 -18.23
CA PRO A 251 -17.43 18.17 -17.38
C PRO A 251 -17.53 17.83 -15.90
N VAL A 252 -18.33 16.82 -15.53
CA VAL A 252 -18.46 16.35 -14.14
C VAL A 252 -17.17 15.67 -13.69
N LEU A 253 -16.58 14.78 -14.51
CA LEU A 253 -15.33 14.11 -14.18
C LEU A 253 -14.11 15.06 -14.20
N ALA A 254 -14.07 16.00 -15.15
CA ALA A 254 -13.02 17.02 -15.25
C ALA A 254 -13.10 18.07 -14.14
N SER A 255 -14.28 18.26 -13.53
CA SER A 255 -14.45 19.12 -12.34
C SER A 255 -13.94 18.49 -11.04
N LEU A 256 -13.54 17.22 -11.07
CA LEU A 256 -12.90 16.57 -9.95
C LEU A 256 -11.40 16.89 -10.02
N ASP A 257 -10.89 17.65 -9.04
CA ASP A 257 -9.51 18.15 -8.89
C ASP A 257 -8.37 17.10 -9.03
N ARG A 258 -8.74 15.84 -9.20
CA ARG A 258 -7.85 14.68 -9.10
C ARG A 258 -7.96 13.75 -10.30
N VAL A 259 -8.72 14.09 -11.34
CA VAL A 259 -8.80 13.26 -12.55
C VAL A 259 -7.79 13.74 -13.58
N TRP A 260 -6.71 12.98 -13.77
CA TRP A 260 -5.58 13.41 -14.62
C TRP A 260 -5.70 12.92 -16.07
N GLY A 261 -6.73 12.12 -16.36
CA GLY A 261 -7.04 11.62 -17.69
C GLY A 261 -8.03 10.45 -17.66
N VAL A 262 -8.47 10.03 -18.85
CA VAL A 262 -9.37 8.90 -19.07
C VAL A 262 -8.65 7.90 -19.96
N ALA A 263 -8.66 6.63 -19.59
CA ALA A 263 -8.12 5.55 -20.41
C ALA A 263 -9.25 4.59 -20.81
N PRO A 264 -9.29 4.10 -22.05
CA PRO A 264 -10.30 3.15 -22.49
C PRO A 264 -10.11 1.79 -21.79
N SER A 265 -11.22 1.05 -21.64
CA SER A 265 -11.26 -0.18 -20.83
C SER A 265 -10.40 -1.34 -21.36
N ASP A 266 -10.03 -1.28 -22.64
CA ASP A 266 -9.18 -2.22 -23.35
C ASP A 266 -7.67 -1.98 -23.09
N LEU A 267 -7.30 -0.80 -22.57
CA LEU A 267 -5.91 -0.44 -22.20
C LEU A 267 -5.35 -1.36 -21.11
N LEU A 268 -6.24 -1.96 -20.34
CA LEU A 268 -5.92 -2.93 -19.30
C LEU A 268 -6.78 -4.15 -19.56
N ASP A 269 -6.29 -5.08 -20.40
CA ASP A 269 -6.96 -6.33 -20.78
C ASP A 269 -7.88 -6.81 -19.64
N PRO A 270 -9.20 -6.96 -19.88
CA PRO A 270 -10.12 -7.43 -18.85
C PRO A 270 -9.76 -8.81 -18.30
N ALA A 271 -8.91 -9.60 -18.96
CA ALA A 271 -8.29 -10.81 -18.41
C ALA A 271 -7.27 -10.52 -17.30
N VAL A 272 -6.69 -9.31 -17.29
CA VAL A 272 -5.81 -8.76 -16.25
C VAL A 272 -6.68 -7.98 -15.25
N ARG A 273 -7.68 -8.65 -14.71
CA ARG A 273 -8.21 -8.29 -13.39
C ARG A 273 -7.25 -8.91 -12.39
N PRO A 274 -6.87 -8.21 -11.29
CA PRO A 274 -6.30 -8.94 -10.16
C PRO A 274 -7.29 -10.07 -9.85
N PRO A 275 -6.81 -11.33 -9.77
CA PRO A 275 -7.71 -12.46 -9.67
C PRO A 275 -8.65 -12.22 -8.49
N PRO A 276 -9.97 -12.50 -8.65
CA PRO A 276 -10.90 -12.30 -7.57
C PRO A 276 -10.38 -13.03 -6.33
N ARG A 277 -10.41 -12.34 -5.19
CA ARG A 277 -9.94 -12.90 -3.92
C ARG A 277 -10.55 -14.28 -3.76
N ARG A 278 -9.73 -15.34 -3.83
CA ARG A 278 -10.20 -16.70 -3.69
C ARG A 278 -10.33 -16.97 -2.20
N PRO A 279 -11.54 -17.17 -1.65
CA PRO A 279 -11.67 -17.51 -0.24
C PRO A 279 -10.86 -18.76 0.05
N LEU A 280 -9.94 -18.67 1.02
CA LEU A 280 -9.13 -19.79 1.46
C LEU A 280 -9.76 -20.45 2.69
N PHE A 281 -10.17 -19.63 3.66
CA PHE A 281 -10.76 -20.09 4.90
C PHE A 281 -11.62 -18.99 5.53
N LYS A 282 -12.71 -19.38 6.17
CA LYS A 282 -13.59 -18.48 6.94
C LYS A 282 -14.10 -19.23 8.16
N ASP A 283 -14.10 -18.55 9.30
CA ASP A 283 -14.60 -19.08 10.56
C ASP A 283 -15.28 -17.95 11.34
N ALA A 284 -16.53 -18.18 11.76
CA ALA A 284 -17.25 -17.21 12.58
C ALA A 284 -16.64 -17.10 13.99
N LEU A 285 -15.91 -18.13 14.43
CA LEU A 285 -15.39 -18.32 15.79
C LEU A 285 -16.50 -18.48 16.85
N THR A 286 -17.74 -18.73 16.43
CA THR A 286 -18.93 -18.73 17.32
C THR A 286 -19.32 -20.11 17.87
N ASP A 287 -18.55 -21.16 17.58
CA ASP A 287 -18.85 -22.49 18.12
C ASP A 287 -18.48 -22.53 19.61
N SER A 288 -19.34 -23.15 20.40
CA SER A 288 -19.08 -23.56 21.79
C SER A 288 -17.76 -24.32 21.98
N ARG A 289 -17.26 -24.94 20.90
CA ARG A 289 -15.93 -25.55 20.85
C ARG A 289 -15.19 -25.06 19.62
N LEU A 290 -14.12 -24.32 19.86
CA LEU A 290 -13.14 -23.95 18.83
C LEU A 290 -12.69 -25.21 18.06
N ASP A 291 -12.77 -25.19 16.73
CA ASP A 291 -12.28 -26.31 15.91
C ASP A 291 -10.76 -26.43 16.04
N ARG A 292 -10.35 -27.40 16.86
CA ARG A 292 -8.95 -27.68 17.15
C ARG A 292 -8.19 -28.24 15.95
N ASN A 293 -8.85 -28.58 14.84
CA ASN A 293 -8.17 -28.93 13.59
C ASN A 293 -7.59 -27.69 12.90
N HIS A 294 -8.23 -26.53 13.07
CA HIS A 294 -7.84 -25.28 12.44
C HIS A 294 -7.09 -24.34 13.39
N TRP A 295 -7.39 -24.40 14.68
CA TRP A 295 -6.91 -23.41 15.64
C TRP A 295 -6.18 -24.02 16.83
N VAL A 296 -5.23 -23.26 17.37
CA VAL A 296 -4.65 -23.45 18.71
C VAL A 296 -4.79 -22.16 19.47
N ALA A 297 -5.28 -22.26 20.71
CA ALA A 297 -5.36 -21.14 21.63
C ALA A 297 -4.57 -21.46 22.90
N ALA A 298 -3.86 -20.48 23.43
CA ALA A 298 -3.18 -20.56 24.72
C ALA A 298 -3.01 -19.17 25.31
N PRO A 299 -2.81 -19.07 26.64
CA PRO A 299 -2.35 -17.81 27.22
C PRO A 299 -0.91 -17.53 26.82
N SER A 300 -0.53 -16.25 26.74
CA SER A 300 0.84 -15.81 26.49
C SER A 300 1.76 -16.22 27.64
N ARG A 301 1.26 -16.29 28.88
CA ARG A 301 1.99 -16.78 30.04
C ARG A 301 1.10 -17.60 30.95
N ARG A 302 1.69 -18.47 31.77
CA ARG A 302 0.92 -19.26 32.75
C ARG A 302 0.56 -18.41 33.98
N VAL A 303 -0.47 -17.58 33.86
CA VAL A 303 -1.06 -16.85 35.00
C VAL A 303 -2.55 -17.13 35.14
N PRO A 304 -3.08 -17.08 36.37
CA PRO A 304 -4.52 -17.24 36.60
C PRO A 304 -5.36 -16.08 36.06
N ASP A 305 -4.70 -14.98 35.68
CA ASP A 305 -5.32 -13.72 35.29
C ASP A 305 -5.72 -13.66 33.80
N THR A 306 -5.46 -14.72 33.02
CA THR A 306 -6.00 -14.85 31.66
C THR A 306 -6.85 -16.11 31.55
N ARG A 307 -8.03 -15.95 30.99
CA ARG A 307 -8.87 -17.05 30.53
C ARG A 307 -9.20 -16.83 29.07
N TRP A 308 -9.43 -17.92 28.35
CA TRP A 308 -9.96 -17.84 26.99
C TRP A 308 -11.04 -18.87 26.81
N THR A 309 -12.05 -18.52 26.03
CA THR A 309 -13.16 -19.42 25.69
C THR A 309 -13.61 -19.18 24.26
N SER A 310 -14.33 -20.14 23.68
CA SER A 310 -15.04 -19.98 22.41
C SER A 310 -16.52 -20.14 22.73
N GLY A 311 -17.35 -19.22 22.25
CA GLY A 311 -18.78 -19.24 22.52
C GLY A 311 -19.56 -18.49 21.45
N GLU A 312 -20.86 -18.27 21.68
CA GLU A 312 -21.75 -17.66 20.69
C GLU A 312 -21.29 -16.28 20.22
N ARG A 313 -20.52 -15.56 21.05
CA ARG A 313 -19.93 -14.25 20.76
C ARG A 313 -18.54 -14.31 20.13
N GLY A 314 -18.03 -15.46 19.70
CA GLY A 314 -16.68 -15.56 19.13
C GLY A 314 -15.64 -16.15 20.09
N PHE A 315 -14.37 -15.96 19.76
CA PHE A 315 -13.25 -16.29 20.63
C PHE A 315 -13.02 -15.16 21.64
N GLU A 316 -13.21 -15.47 22.92
CA GLU A 316 -13.09 -14.54 24.04
C GLU A 316 -11.75 -14.69 24.75
N ILE A 317 -11.13 -13.56 25.08
CA ILE A 317 -10.01 -13.46 26.02
C ILE A 317 -10.50 -12.61 27.20
N ASP A 318 -10.61 -13.23 28.37
CA ASP A 318 -11.03 -12.61 29.63
C ASP A 318 -9.79 -12.39 30.51
N ILE A 319 -9.51 -11.12 30.80
CA ILE A 319 -8.35 -10.71 31.57
C ILE A 319 -8.78 -10.15 32.92
N VAL A 320 -8.24 -10.71 34.01
CA VAL A 320 -8.52 -10.29 35.39
C VAL A 320 -7.69 -9.06 35.76
N ALA A 321 -8.27 -8.14 36.54
CA ALA A 321 -7.58 -6.95 37.04
C ALA A 321 -6.37 -7.30 37.94
N GLY A 322 -5.34 -6.45 37.95
CA GLY A 322 -4.26 -6.51 38.95
C GLY A 322 -3.03 -7.37 38.58
N GLY A 323 -2.97 -7.93 37.36
CA GLY A 323 -1.80 -8.67 36.85
C GLY A 323 -0.71 -7.76 36.27
N SER A 324 0.55 -8.22 36.20
CA SER A 324 1.65 -7.43 35.59
C SER A 324 1.68 -7.42 34.04
N TYR A 325 1.34 -8.54 33.39
CA TYR A 325 1.41 -8.76 31.93
C TYR A 325 0.55 -9.97 31.49
N SER A 326 -0.77 -9.90 31.48
CA SER A 326 -1.63 -11.02 31.04
C SER A 326 -1.98 -10.92 29.55
N GLY A 327 -2.14 -12.05 28.88
CA GLY A 327 -2.54 -12.06 27.47
C GLY A 327 -2.81 -13.47 26.97
N ALA A 328 -3.45 -13.56 25.80
CA ALA A 328 -3.70 -14.82 25.11
C ALA A 328 -3.75 -14.60 23.60
N GLY A 329 -3.63 -15.70 22.87
CA GLY A 329 -3.71 -15.69 21.42
C GLY A 329 -4.41 -16.92 20.86
N LEU A 330 -4.93 -16.74 19.66
CA LEU A 330 -5.54 -17.73 18.80
C LEU A 330 -4.77 -17.75 17.48
N VAL A 331 -4.19 -18.90 17.13
CA VAL A 331 -3.30 -19.04 15.97
C VAL A 331 -3.80 -20.15 15.05
N LEU A 332 -3.80 -19.89 13.74
CA LEU A 332 -4.06 -20.93 12.74
C LEU A 332 -3.01 -22.04 12.85
N ARG A 333 -3.43 -23.31 12.79
CA ARG A 333 -2.51 -24.47 12.88
C ARG A 333 -1.68 -24.69 11.64
N TRP A 334 -2.19 -24.27 10.50
CA TRP A 334 -1.58 -24.46 9.19
C TRP A 334 -1.07 -23.13 8.66
N PRO A 335 0.09 -23.10 7.98
CA PRO A 335 0.64 -21.89 7.44
C PRO A 335 -0.11 -21.45 6.18
N ILE A 336 -0.05 -20.15 5.91
CA ILE A 336 -0.52 -19.52 4.68
C ILE A 336 0.70 -19.19 3.83
N ARG A 337 0.67 -19.62 2.57
CA ARG A 337 1.73 -19.39 1.60
C ARG A 337 1.33 -18.33 0.58
N GLY A 338 2.24 -17.40 0.30
CA GLY A 338 2.06 -16.39 -0.74
C GLY A 338 1.20 -15.20 -0.32
N ASP A 339 0.60 -14.53 -1.29
CA ASP A 339 -0.15 -13.28 -1.09
C ASP A 339 -1.56 -13.56 -0.58
N PHE A 340 -1.98 -12.78 0.42
CA PHE A 340 -3.28 -12.96 1.05
C PHE A 340 -3.87 -11.66 1.59
N CYS A 341 -5.17 -11.71 1.87
CA CYS A 341 -5.88 -10.73 2.68
C CYS A 341 -6.57 -11.47 3.83
N ALA A 342 -6.25 -11.09 5.06
CA ALA A 342 -6.86 -11.62 6.27
C ALA A 342 -7.64 -10.53 6.98
N ASP A 343 -8.85 -10.85 7.40
CA ASP A 343 -9.77 -9.94 8.08
C ASP A 343 -10.29 -10.59 9.37
N VAL A 344 -10.52 -9.80 10.41
CA VAL A 344 -11.18 -10.22 11.64
C VAL A 344 -12.00 -9.08 12.23
N ASP A 345 -13.17 -9.39 12.77
CA ASP A 345 -13.94 -8.45 13.57
C ASP A 345 -13.51 -8.55 15.04
N PHE A 346 -13.42 -7.42 15.73
CA PHE A 346 -13.09 -7.38 17.15
C PHE A 346 -14.12 -6.59 17.95
N GLU A 347 -14.21 -6.92 19.23
CA GLU A 347 -14.88 -6.14 20.26
C GLU A 347 -14.02 -6.16 21.53
N LEU A 348 -14.03 -5.09 22.30
CA LEU A 348 -13.44 -5.04 23.64
C LEU A 348 -14.38 -4.32 24.61
N GLU A 349 -14.40 -4.74 25.86
CA GLU A 349 -15.33 -4.20 26.85
C GLU A 349 -14.94 -2.77 27.28
N GLN A 350 -13.64 -2.53 27.46
CA GLN A 350 -13.13 -1.24 27.93
C GLN A 350 -11.92 -0.79 27.10
N PRO A 351 -11.96 0.38 26.43
CA PRO A 351 -10.83 0.94 25.69
C PRO A 351 -9.86 1.65 26.66
N VAL A 352 -9.52 0.99 27.76
CA VAL A 352 -8.73 1.52 28.86
C VAL A 352 -7.23 1.39 28.58
N ALA A 353 -6.43 2.16 29.33
CA ALA A 353 -4.99 1.96 29.39
C ALA A 353 -4.68 0.49 29.73
N ALA A 354 -3.53 0.02 29.25
CA ALA A 354 -3.12 -1.37 29.21
C ALA A 354 -4.00 -2.32 28.35
N ALA A 355 -4.51 -1.95 27.18
CA ALA A 355 -5.28 -2.85 26.31
C ALA A 355 -4.81 -2.80 24.86
N THR A 356 -4.12 -3.86 24.42
CA THR A 356 -3.73 -4.05 23.01
C THR A 356 -4.41 -5.28 22.43
N LEU A 357 -4.81 -5.21 21.17
CA LEU A 357 -5.20 -6.37 20.36
C LEU A 357 -4.60 -6.27 18.94
N GLU A 358 -4.42 -7.40 18.28
CA GLU A 358 -3.83 -7.44 16.93
C GLU A 358 -4.35 -8.58 16.06
N LEU A 359 -4.23 -8.39 14.75
CA LEU A 359 -4.21 -9.42 13.72
C LEU A 359 -2.82 -9.43 13.09
N CYS A 360 -2.07 -10.51 13.27
CA CYS A 360 -0.65 -10.55 12.94
C CYS A 360 -0.26 -11.80 12.16
N ALA A 361 0.65 -11.64 11.20
CA ALA A 361 1.37 -12.72 10.56
C ALA A 361 2.69 -12.96 11.29
N ILE A 362 2.96 -14.21 11.68
CA ILE A 362 4.15 -14.63 12.41
C ILE A 362 4.89 -15.74 11.67
N ASN A 363 6.21 -15.81 11.83
CA ASN A 363 7.04 -16.89 11.28
C ASN A 363 7.16 -18.11 12.21
N VAL A 364 6.43 -18.12 13.32
CA VAL A 364 6.58 -19.13 14.36
C VAL A 364 5.49 -20.18 14.26
N ASN A 365 5.88 -21.43 14.03
CA ASN A 365 4.94 -22.56 13.96
C ASN A 365 4.32 -22.82 15.34
N PRO A 366 2.97 -22.73 15.49
CA PRO A 366 2.31 -22.98 16.77
C PRO A 366 2.47 -24.43 17.26
N GLY A 367 2.72 -25.40 16.36
CA GLY A 367 2.96 -26.81 16.71
C GLY A 367 4.35 -27.08 17.28
N TYR A 368 5.34 -26.22 17.03
CA TYR A 368 6.71 -26.41 17.56
C TYR A 368 6.77 -26.23 19.09
N PHE A 369 5.78 -25.54 19.66
CA PHE A 369 5.69 -25.27 21.08
C PHE A 369 4.72 -26.20 21.82
N ALA A 370 4.46 -27.39 21.28
CA ALA A 370 3.80 -28.48 21.99
C ALA A 370 4.63 -29.07 23.16
N ARG A 371 5.60 -28.32 23.71
CA ARG A 371 6.09 -28.60 25.06
C ARG A 371 4.93 -28.36 26.01
N THR A 372 4.77 -29.24 26.99
CA THR A 372 3.74 -29.08 28.02
C THR A 372 3.86 -27.66 28.59
N MET A 373 2.73 -26.92 28.60
CA MET A 373 2.61 -25.60 29.26
C MET A 373 3.16 -25.60 30.69
N ASP A 374 3.31 -26.79 31.28
CA ASP A 374 3.91 -27.04 32.57
C ASP A 374 5.35 -26.54 32.74
N ASP A 375 6.14 -26.47 31.66
CA ASP A 375 7.54 -26.02 31.71
C ASP A 375 7.72 -24.52 31.39
N MET A 376 6.65 -23.80 31.07
CA MET A 376 6.75 -22.40 30.65
C MET A 376 6.69 -21.44 31.84
N GLN A 377 7.86 -20.98 32.26
CA GLN A 377 7.99 -19.83 33.16
C GLN A 377 7.95 -18.47 32.43
N GLN A 378 7.90 -18.46 31.10
CA GLN A 378 8.14 -17.29 30.24
C GLN A 378 7.02 -17.09 29.20
N GLU A 379 6.99 -15.90 28.60
CA GLU A 379 6.03 -15.52 27.54
C GLU A 379 6.17 -16.41 26.30
N HIS A 380 5.05 -16.93 25.83
CA HIS A 380 4.96 -17.81 24.67
C HIS A 380 4.92 -16.97 23.39
N PRO A 381 5.92 -17.06 22.52
CA PRO A 381 6.04 -16.17 21.35
C PRO A 381 4.86 -16.27 20.38
N CYS A 382 4.24 -17.44 20.21
CA CYS A 382 3.07 -17.58 19.33
C CYS A 382 1.76 -16.98 19.86
N PHE A 383 1.59 -16.83 21.17
CA PHE A 383 0.29 -16.42 21.76
C PHE A 383 0.34 -15.05 22.43
N ASP A 384 1.51 -14.42 22.38
CA ASP A 384 1.73 -13.10 22.93
C ASP A 384 1.59 -12.01 21.86
N VAL A 385 0.99 -10.88 22.20
CA VAL A 385 1.01 -9.69 21.34
C VAL A 385 2.46 -9.20 21.25
N HIS A 386 2.97 -8.97 20.05
CA HIS A 386 4.40 -8.74 19.77
C HIS A 386 5.33 -9.92 19.98
N GLY A 387 4.79 -11.10 20.31
CA GLY A 387 5.61 -12.30 20.41
C GLY A 387 6.04 -12.81 19.03
N GLY A 388 7.11 -13.59 19.00
CA GLY A 388 7.44 -14.44 17.85
C GLY A 388 7.96 -13.71 16.63
N SER A 389 8.96 -12.84 16.81
CA SER A 389 9.68 -12.21 15.70
C SER A 389 10.30 -13.24 14.73
N PRO A 390 10.37 -12.89 13.43
CA PRO A 390 9.79 -11.70 12.83
C PRO A 390 8.28 -11.82 12.67
N TYR A 391 7.60 -10.67 12.72
CA TYR A 391 6.16 -10.58 12.54
C TYR A 391 5.75 -9.29 11.83
N VAL A 392 4.53 -9.27 11.29
CA VAL A 392 3.88 -8.07 10.74
C VAL A 392 2.39 -8.12 11.04
N GLY A 393 1.82 -7.03 11.53
CA GLY A 393 0.41 -7.02 11.92
C GLY A 393 -0.29 -5.68 11.80
N THR A 394 -1.59 -5.78 12.03
CA THR A 394 -2.47 -4.66 12.35
C THR A 394 -2.73 -4.70 13.84
N GLU A 395 -2.49 -3.59 14.52
CA GLU A 395 -2.70 -3.45 15.95
C GLU A 395 -3.74 -2.37 16.22
N ARG A 396 -4.52 -2.59 17.27
CA ARG A 396 -5.18 -1.54 18.03
C ARG A 396 -4.54 -1.49 19.40
N ASP A 397 -4.00 -0.33 19.77
CA ASP A 397 -3.43 -0.10 21.10
C ASP A 397 -4.18 1.01 21.85
N GLU A 398 -4.19 0.91 23.17
CA GLU A 398 -4.80 1.88 24.06
C GLU A 398 -4.34 3.31 23.75
N HIS A 399 -5.25 4.27 23.68
CA HIS A 399 -4.93 5.70 23.47
C HIS A 399 -4.14 6.07 22.19
N ASP A 400 -3.66 5.08 21.43
CA ASP A 400 -2.89 5.23 20.21
C ASP A 400 -3.78 4.93 18.99
N GLY A 401 -4.90 4.21 19.17
CA GLY A 401 -5.80 3.87 18.09
C GLY A 401 -5.26 2.69 17.30
N PHE A 402 -5.20 2.79 15.98
CA PHE A 402 -4.79 1.72 15.08
C PHE A 402 -3.45 2.02 14.42
N ARG A 403 -2.63 0.98 14.20
CA ARG A 403 -1.34 1.11 13.51
C ARG A 403 -0.92 -0.15 12.76
N ALA A 404 0.03 0.01 11.85
CA ALA A 404 0.81 -1.10 11.33
C ALA A 404 1.93 -1.42 12.32
N ILE A 405 2.20 -2.70 12.58
CA ILE A 405 3.32 -3.10 13.44
C ILE A 405 4.20 -4.10 12.72
N CYS A 406 5.49 -4.10 12.98
CA CYS A 406 6.35 -5.21 12.60
C CYS A 406 7.51 -5.40 13.55
N SER A 407 8.13 -6.58 13.45
CA SER A 407 9.46 -6.82 13.99
C SER A 407 10.28 -7.55 12.94
N ARG A 408 11.53 -7.10 12.75
CA ARG A 408 12.50 -7.70 11.82
C ARG A 408 13.49 -8.63 12.51
N GLY A 409 13.38 -8.78 13.83
CA GLY A 409 14.29 -9.60 14.62
C GLY A 409 14.27 -11.06 14.14
N SER A 410 15.43 -11.61 13.82
CA SER A 410 15.60 -13.02 13.42
C SER A 410 15.85 -13.94 14.61
N THR A 411 16.05 -13.39 15.80
CA THR A 411 16.37 -14.13 17.00
C THR A 411 15.10 -14.52 17.72
N ILE A 412 15.01 -15.78 18.13
CA ILE A 412 14.21 -16.18 19.29
C ILE A 412 14.83 -15.41 20.46
N LEU A 413 14.35 -14.19 20.69
CA LEU A 413 14.92 -13.31 21.70
C LEU A 413 14.70 -13.94 23.06
N THR A 414 15.72 -13.81 23.91
CA THR A 414 15.59 -14.11 25.32
C THR A 414 14.34 -13.37 25.84
N PRO A 415 13.44 -14.05 26.56
CA PRO A 415 12.23 -13.42 27.08
C PRO A 415 12.54 -12.10 27.81
N GLY A 416 11.69 -11.10 27.59
CA GLY A 416 11.90 -9.71 28.02
C GLY A 416 12.66 -8.82 27.02
N GLN A 417 13.27 -9.37 25.97
CA GLN A 417 13.90 -8.57 24.90
C GLN A 417 13.08 -8.52 23.60
N GLN A 418 11.90 -9.17 23.54
CA GLN A 418 11.11 -9.26 22.31
C GLN A 418 10.65 -7.88 21.80
N ASN A 419 10.36 -6.94 22.70
CA ASN A 419 9.80 -5.64 22.34
C ASN A 419 10.82 -4.58 21.86
N VAL A 420 12.14 -4.81 21.98
CA VAL A 420 13.14 -3.79 21.62
C VAL A 420 13.33 -3.61 20.12
N TYR A 421 12.77 -4.52 19.32
CA TYR A 421 12.84 -4.50 17.85
C TYR A 421 11.46 -4.33 17.20
N ASN A 422 10.49 -3.82 17.96
CA ASN A 422 9.18 -3.51 17.43
C ASN A 422 9.25 -2.17 16.72
N ASP A 423 8.91 -2.19 15.44
CA ASP A 423 8.73 -1.00 14.63
C ASP A 423 7.23 -0.74 14.53
N TYR A 424 6.84 0.44 15.00
CA TYR A 424 5.46 0.90 14.98
C TYR A 424 5.27 1.89 13.84
N GLY A 425 4.26 1.64 13.02
CA GLY A 425 3.71 2.63 12.11
C GLY A 425 2.98 3.73 12.87
N ARG A 426 2.53 4.73 12.13
CA ARG A 426 1.76 5.84 12.69
C ARG A 426 0.41 5.37 13.24
N ASP A 427 0.07 5.93 14.39
CA ASP A 427 -1.24 5.89 15.05
C ASP A 427 -2.32 6.63 14.23
N VAL A 428 -3.46 5.97 13.99
CA VAL A 428 -4.62 6.51 13.27
C VAL A 428 -5.94 6.07 13.90
N GLY A 429 -7.04 6.77 13.59
CA GLY A 429 -8.40 6.36 13.98
C GLY A 429 -8.81 6.74 15.40
N ASP A 430 -10.02 6.32 15.77
CA ASP A 430 -10.57 6.59 17.09
C ASP A 430 -9.91 5.72 18.17
N ARG A 431 -9.64 6.35 19.30
CA ARG A 431 -8.97 5.77 20.47
C ARG A 431 -9.97 5.15 21.45
N GLU A 432 -11.24 5.56 21.36
CA GLU A 432 -12.31 5.16 22.29
C GLU A 432 -13.18 4.02 21.75
N GLY A 433 -13.14 3.77 20.43
CA GLY A 433 -13.92 2.72 19.78
C GLY A 433 -13.71 1.34 20.39
N THR A 434 -14.81 0.70 20.79
CA THR A 434 -14.84 -0.63 21.43
C THR A 434 -15.05 -1.78 20.45
N ALA A 435 -15.31 -1.50 19.18
CA ALA A 435 -15.55 -2.53 18.17
C ALA A 435 -15.10 -2.06 16.80
N GLY A 436 -14.76 -3.01 15.94
CA GLY A 436 -14.35 -2.74 14.57
C GLY A 436 -13.89 -4.00 13.85
N SER A 437 -13.12 -3.80 12.79
CA SER A 437 -12.43 -4.88 12.10
C SER A 437 -10.99 -4.52 11.81
N LEU A 438 -10.12 -5.51 11.85
CA LEU A 438 -8.74 -5.41 11.40
C LEU A 438 -8.56 -6.16 10.09
N ARG A 439 -7.69 -5.65 9.23
CA ARG A 439 -7.30 -6.31 7.98
C ARG A 439 -5.79 -6.21 7.76
N LEU A 440 -5.20 -7.36 7.47
CA LEU A 440 -3.80 -7.50 7.08
C LEU A 440 -3.71 -8.02 5.64
N ILE A 441 -3.03 -7.27 4.78
CA ILE A 441 -2.76 -7.68 3.40
C ILE A 441 -1.27 -7.96 3.27
N ARG A 442 -0.94 -9.11 2.68
CA ARG A 442 0.41 -9.44 2.23
C ARG A 442 0.47 -9.40 0.71
N ARG A 443 1.50 -8.73 0.17
CA ARG A 443 1.92 -8.83 -1.22
C ARG A 443 3.45 -8.95 -1.29
N GLY A 444 3.96 -10.16 -1.45
CA GLY A 444 5.39 -10.47 -1.37
C GLY A 444 5.97 -10.14 0.01
N SER A 445 6.94 -9.21 0.04
CA SER A 445 7.54 -8.65 1.25
C SER A 445 6.85 -7.37 1.73
N CYS A 446 5.87 -6.86 0.99
CA CYS A 446 5.09 -5.68 1.35
C CYS A 446 3.83 -6.08 2.10
N TRP A 447 3.52 -5.29 3.12
CA TRP A 447 2.40 -5.53 4.02
C TRP A 447 1.58 -4.27 4.19
N SER A 448 0.28 -4.42 4.33
CA SER A 448 -0.65 -3.31 4.51
C SER A 448 -1.60 -3.61 5.65
N SER A 449 -1.69 -2.66 6.56
CA SER A 449 -2.53 -2.73 7.74
C SER A 449 -3.72 -1.79 7.55
N TRP A 450 -4.92 -2.29 7.83
CA TRP A 450 -6.17 -1.57 7.66
C TRP A 450 -7.10 -1.82 8.84
N TYR A 451 -7.96 -0.85 9.10
CA TYR A 451 -9.03 -0.97 10.09
C TYR A 451 -10.34 -0.40 9.54
N ARG A 452 -11.43 -0.71 10.20
CA ARG A 452 -12.70 0.03 10.13
C ARG A 452 -13.34 -0.02 11.51
N ASP A 453 -14.07 1.01 11.88
CA ASP A 453 -14.77 1.11 13.16
C ASP A 453 -16.10 1.84 12.98
N HIS A 454 -16.74 2.22 14.07
CA HIS A 454 -18.04 2.90 14.02
C HIS A 454 -17.98 4.29 13.39
N ASP A 455 -16.86 5.01 13.55
CA ASP A 455 -16.64 6.35 12.99
C ASP A 455 -16.13 6.29 11.55
N ASN A 456 -15.47 5.19 11.20
CA ASN A 456 -14.85 4.93 9.91
C ASN A 456 -15.45 3.63 9.33
N PRO A 457 -16.65 3.69 8.75
CA PRO A 457 -17.34 2.50 8.22
C PRO A 457 -16.60 1.89 7.02
N ASP A 458 -15.79 2.69 6.33
CA ASP A 458 -14.92 2.27 5.24
C ASP A 458 -13.57 1.76 5.75
N TRP A 459 -12.88 0.97 4.92
CA TRP A 459 -11.53 0.51 5.25
C TRP A 459 -10.52 1.66 5.19
N MET A 460 -9.94 1.96 6.34
CA MET A 460 -8.92 2.99 6.55
C MET A 460 -7.54 2.36 6.68
N SER A 461 -6.55 2.90 5.98
CA SER A 461 -5.18 2.38 6.03
C SER A 461 -4.44 2.88 7.27
N CYS A 462 -4.01 1.95 8.12
CA CYS A 462 -3.06 2.20 9.22
C CYS A 462 -1.65 2.48 8.70
N GLY A 463 -1.29 1.88 7.56
CA GLY A 463 0.02 2.07 6.95
C GLY A 463 0.45 0.86 6.14
N SER A 464 1.62 0.98 5.52
CA SER A 464 2.24 -0.11 4.79
C SER A 464 3.73 -0.16 5.08
N LEU A 465 4.28 -1.37 5.12
CA LEU A 465 5.66 -1.60 5.49
C LEU A 465 6.26 -2.73 4.65
N VAL A 466 7.59 -2.71 4.54
CA VAL A 466 8.36 -3.80 3.93
C VAL A 466 9.03 -4.58 5.05
N ASN A 467 8.78 -5.89 5.06
CA ASN A 467 9.46 -6.82 5.94
C ASN A 467 9.94 -8.06 5.15
N GLU A 468 11.19 -7.99 4.70
CA GLU A 468 11.86 -9.05 3.93
C GLU A 468 12.27 -10.25 4.81
N SER A 469 12.23 -10.11 6.13
CA SER A 469 12.52 -11.21 7.06
C SER A 469 11.36 -12.20 7.21
N MET A 470 10.16 -11.85 6.72
CA MET A 470 9.00 -12.74 6.73
C MET A 470 9.15 -13.88 5.73
N ASN A 471 8.89 -15.12 6.16
CA ASN A 471 9.01 -16.30 5.31
C ASN A 471 7.88 -16.34 4.28
N ALA A 472 8.04 -17.10 3.19
CA ALA A 472 6.97 -17.32 2.22
C ALA A 472 5.72 -17.97 2.84
N GLU A 473 5.93 -18.77 3.89
CA GLU A 473 4.90 -19.40 4.72
C GLU A 473 4.83 -18.72 6.08
N VAL A 474 3.64 -18.27 6.48
CA VAL A 474 3.40 -17.56 7.75
C VAL A 474 2.18 -18.14 8.45
N TRP A 475 2.08 -17.96 9.76
CA TRP A 475 0.87 -18.27 10.53
C TRP A 475 0.15 -16.97 10.88
N LEU A 476 -1.18 -17.03 11.01
CA LEU A 476 -1.97 -15.89 11.46
C LEU A 476 -2.35 -16.04 12.92
N ARG A 477 -2.13 -14.97 13.68
CA ARG A 477 -2.43 -14.83 15.10
C ARG A 477 -3.44 -13.70 15.30
N MET A 478 -4.45 -13.97 16.12
CA MET A 478 -5.22 -12.93 16.81
C MET A 478 -4.82 -12.99 18.28
N ALA A 479 -4.39 -11.88 18.85
CA ALA A 479 -3.95 -11.85 20.25
C ALA A 479 -4.41 -10.57 20.92
N ALA A 480 -4.58 -10.65 22.24
CA ALA A 480 -4.81 -9.49 23.08
C ALA A 480 -3.99 -9.59 24.36
N LYS A 481 -3.60 -8.44 24.90
CA LYS A 481 -2.85 -8.35 26.15
C LYS A 481 -3.25 -7.13 26.97
N HIS A 482 -2.88 -7.19 28.24
CA HIS A 482 -2.77 -6.05 29.12
C HIS A 482 -1.39 -6.02 29.81
N TRP A 483 -0.96 -4.87 30.32
CA TRP A 483 0.26 -4.75 31.12
C TRP A 483 0.21 -3.58 32.09
N SER A 484 0.91 -3.69 33.22
CA SER A 484 1.02 -2.55 34.14
C SER A 484 1.79 -1.39 33.49
N LYS A 485 1.18 -0.21 33.44
CA LYS A 485 1.79 1.04 32.94
C LYS A 485 1.97 2.00 34.11
N GLN A 486 3.22 2.44 34.34
CA GLN A 486 3.57 3.45 35.35
C GLN A 486 3.11 3.13 36.80
N GLY A 487 3.07 1.84 37.16
CA GLY A 487 2.68 1.41 38.51
C GLY A 487 1.17 1.41 38.78
N HIS A 488 0.35 1.62 37.75
CA HIS A 488 -1.08 1.38 37.82
C HIS A 488 -1.38 -0.07 37.48
N GLU A 489 -2.22 -0.70 38.31
CA GLU A 489 -2.77 -2.02 38.03
C GLU A 489 -3.64 -1.94 36.76
N PRO A 490 -3.42 -2.82 35.77
CA PRO A 490 -4.26 -2.84 34.60
C PRO A 490 -5.66 -3.31 35.01
N PRO A 491 -6.72 -2.65 34.51
CA PRO A 491 -8.10 -3.04 34.80
C PRO A 491 -8.42 -4.41 34.19
N ALA A 492 -9.51 -5.02 34.67
CA ALA A 492 -10.09 -6.18 34.03
C ALA A 492 -10.63 -5.77 32.65
N ASN A 493 -10.50 -6.65 31.66
CA ASN A 493 -11.00 -6.39 30.32
C ASN A 493 -11.34 -7.69 29.60
N ARG A 494 -12.20 -7.59 28.60
CA ARG A 494 -12.59 -8.70 27.74
C ARG A 494 -12.45 -8.31 26.30
N PHE A 495 -11.92 -9.24 25.51
CA PHE A 495 -11.73 -9.09 24.08
C PHE A 495 -12.45 -10.21 23.37
N TRP A 496 -13.10 -9.90 22.25
CA TRP A 496 -13.72 -10.88 21.38
C TRP A 496 -13.17 -10.74 19.96
N PHE A 497 -12.87 -11.88 19.34
CA PHE A 497 -12.58 -11.97 17.91
C PHE A 497 -13.68 -12.78 17.21
N ARG A 498 -14.14 -12.32 16.05
CA ARG A 498 -15.25 -12.91 15.28
C ARG A 498 -14.98 -12.85 13.79
N ASN A 499 -15.71 -13.67 13.04
CA ASN A 499 -15.79 -13.58 11.57
C ASN A 499 -14.42 -13.55 10.88
N PHE A 500 -13.48 -14.35 11.36
CA PHE A 500 -12.17 -14.47 10.75
C PHE A 500 -12.31 -14.96 9.31
N SER A 501 -11.60 -14.32 8.39
CA SER A 501 -11.50 -14.80 7.02
C SER A 501 -10.11 -14.55 6.46
N VAL A 502 -9.69 -15.45 5.57
CA VAL A 502 -8.51 -15.27 4.75
C VAL A 502 -8.79 -15.68 3.31
N SER A 503 -8.28 -14.89 2.39
CA SER A 503 -8.41 -15.08 0.95
C SER A 503 -7.06 -14.95 0.27
N LEU A 504 -6.81 -15.79 -0.74
CA LEU A 504 -5.63 -15.67 -1.60
C LEU A 504 -5.85 -14.51 -2.59
N ARG A 505 -4.76 -13.81 -2.89
CA ARG A 505 -4.74 -12.69 -3.84
C ARG A 505 -4.05 -13.03 -5.14
#